data_AF-A0A242WEY9-F1
#
_entry.id   AF-A0A242WEY9-F1
#
_cell.length_a   1.000
_cell.length_b   1.000
_cell.length_c   1.000
_cell.angle_alpha   90.00
_cell.angle_beta   90.00
_cell.angle_gamma   90.00
#
_symmetry.space_group_name_H-M   'P 1'
#
loop_
_entity.id
_entity.type
_entity.pdbx_description
1 polymer ?
#
loop_
_entity_poly.entity_id
_entity_poly.type
_entity_poly.pdbx_seq_one_letter_code
_entity_poly.pdbx_strand_id
1 'polypeptide(L)' 'MLNEELLEAVIKYKRNTGRNPNMLKLNPNYFRSILEELNYPEWIIEKKMTEMKKSIFGVQVELIGEIEKFEI' A
#
# COMPACT_ATOMS: atom_id res chain seq x y z
N MET A 1 4.48 -1.13 13.30
CA MET A 1 5.13 -1.44 12.01
C MET A 1 4.38 -0.71 10.89
N LEU A 2 5.02 -0.31 9.78
CA LEU A 2 4.36 0.51 8.73
C LEU A 2 3.21 -0.27 8.09
N ASN A 3 3.43 -1.57 7.88
CA ASN A 3 2.42 -2.50 7.39
C ASN A 3 1.20 -2.62 8.33
N GLU A 4 1.37 -2.54 9.65
CA GLU A 4 0.30 -2.61 10.65
C GLU A 4 -0.58 -1.36 10.60
N GLU A 5 0.02 -0.18 10.47
CA GLU A 5 -0.70 1.10 10.37
C GLU A 5 -1.62 1.11 9.13
N LEU A 6 -1.10 0.70 7.98
CA LEU A 6 -1.88 0.59 6.75
C LEU A 6 -2.96 -0.51 6.86
N LEU A 7 -2.61 -1.67 7.42
CA LEU A 7 -3.55 -2.78 7.58
C LEU A 7 -4.71 -2.41 8.51
N GLU A 8 -4.43 -1.73 9.62
CA GLU A 8 -5.45 -1.25 10.55
C GLU A 8 -6.41 -0.29 9.85
N ALA A 9 -5.89 0.66 9.07
CA ALA A 9 -6.69 1.61 8.32
C ALA A 9 -7.62 0.91 7.30
N VAL A 10 -7.10 -0.08 6.56
CA VAL A 10 -7.89 -0.89 5.62
C VAL A 10 -8.96 -1.71 6.35
N ILE A 11 -8.63 -2.32 7.49
CA ILE A 11 -9.59 -3.08 8.30
C ILE A 11 -10.69 -2.16 8.84
N LYS A 12 -10.33 -0.97 9.33
CA LYS A 12 -11.29 0.03 9.83
C LYS A 12 -12.23 0.49 8.73
N TYR A 13 -11.71 0.78 7.53
CA TYR A 13 -12.55 1.09 6.37
C TYR A 13 -13.54 -0.04 6.09
N LYS A 14 -13.05 -1.28 6.01
CA LYS A 14 -13.89 -2.46 5.73
C LYS A 14 -14.97 -2.67 6.78
N ARG A 15 -14.67 -2.44 8.05
CA ARG A 15 -15.67 -2.50 9.14
C ARG A 15 -16.76 -1.45 8.98
N ASN A 16 -16.40 -0.26 8.51
CA ASN A 16 -17.35 0.86 8.36
C ASN A 16 -18.20 0.78 7.09
N THR A 17 -17.63 0.30 5.98
CA THR A 17 -18.29 0.29 4.66
C THR A 17 -18.79 -1.09 4.23
N GLY A 18 -18.35 -2.15 4.92
CA GLY A 18 -18.61 -3.54 4.56
C GLY A 18 -17.81 -4.04 3.35
N ARG A 19 -16.91 -3.23 2.77
CA ARG A 19 -16.14 -3.54 1.55
C ARG A 19 -14.68 -3.10 1.67
N ASN A 20 -13.79 -3.69 0.88
CA ASN A 20 -12.43 -3.18 0.78
C ASN A 20 -12.43 -1.82 0.06
N PRO A 21 -11.46 -0.93 0.34
CA PRO A 21 -11.24 0.25 -0.51
C PRO A 21 -11.02 -0.19 -1.96
N ASN A 22 -11.50 0.60 -2.91
CA ASN A 22 -11.28 0.31 -4.34
C ASN A 22 -9.82 0.62 -4.74
N MET A 23 -9.22 1.62 -4.10
CA MET A 23 -7.86 2.09 -4.38
C MET A 23 -7.25 2.68 -3.11
N LEU A 24 -5.94 2.50 -2.95
CA LEU A 24 -5.12 3.13 -1.92
C LEU A 24 -4.16 4.09 -2.60
N LYS A 25 -4.08 5.32 -2.11
CA LYS A 25 -3.06 6.27 -2.56
C LYS A 25 -1.90 6.20 -1.58
N LEU A 26 -0.72 5.86 -2.04
CA LEU A 26 0.46 5.69 -1.20
C LEU A 26 1.58 6.62 -1.66
N ASN A 27 2.37 7.12 -0.72
CA ASN A 27 3.65 7.70 -1.07
C ASN A 27 4.56 6.59 -1.65
N PRO A 28 5.31 6.83 -2.76
CA PRO A 28 6.22 5.85 -3.33
C PRO A 28 7.26 5.30 -2.33
N ASN A 29 7.81 6.17 -1.48
CA ASN A 29 8.78 5.78 -0.47
C ASN A 29 8.12 4.93 0.62
N TYR A 30 6.92 5.31 1.06
CA TYR A 30 6.15 4.54 2.02
C TYR A 30 5.79 3.14 1.47
N PHE A 31 5.35 3.05 0.21
CA PHE A 31 5.07 1.77 -0.44
C PHE A 31 6.32 0.88 -0.50
N ARG A 32 7.47 1.43 -0.88
CA ARG A 32 8.75 0.71 -0.85
C ARG A 32 9.08 0.21 0.56
N SER A 33 9.00 1.06 1.58
CA SER A 33 9.29 0.66 2.96
C SER A 33 8.37 -0.43 3.49
N ILE A 34 7.10 -0.46 3.07
CA ILE A 34 6.20 -1.59 3.41
C ILE A 34 6.70 -2.89 2.76
N LEU A 35 7.15 -2.86 1.51
CA LEU A 35 7.66 -4.06 0.84
C LEU A 35 8.96 -4.55 1.50
N GLU A 36 9.83 -3.64 1.93
CA GLU A 36 11.04 -3.96 2.69
C GLU A 36 10.68 -4.61 4.04
N GLU A 37 9.72 -4.06 4.77
CA GLU A 37 9.26 -4.61 6.06
C GLU A 37 8.58 -5.98 5.92
N LEU A 38 7.92 -6.25 4.78
CA LEU A 38 7.38 -7.56 4.43
C LEU A 38 8.45 -8.55 3.96
N ASN A 39 9.74 -8.19 4.04
CA ASN A 39 10.89 -8.98 3.61
C ASN A 39 10.82 -9.42 2.14
N TYR A 40 10.26 -8.57 1.26
CA TYR A 40 10.40 -8.82 -0.17
C TYR A 40 11.86 -8.64 -0.59
N PRO A 41 12.41 -9.53 -1.44
CA PRO A 41 13.73 -9.32 -2.01
C PRO A 41 13.73 -8.11 -2.95
N GLU A 42 14.86 -7.40 -3.03
CA GLU A 42 15.01 -6.13 -3.76
C GLU A 42 14.50 -6.21 -5.21
N TRP A 43 14.80 -7.31 -5.92
CA TRP A 43 14.33 -7.50 -7.31
C TRP A 43 12.80 -7.58 -7.43
N ILE A 44 12.09 -8.07 -6.40
CA ILE A 44 10.61 -8.04 -6.36
C ILE A 44 10.12 -6.62 -6.06
N ILE A 45 10.82 -5.88 -5.19
CA ILE A 45 10.49 -4.50 -4.87
C ILE A 45 10.57 -3.63 -6.12
N GLU A 46 11.69 -3.67 -6.84
CA GLU A 46 11.87 -2.94 -8.11
C GLU A 46 10.80 -3.31 -9.13
N LYS A 47 10.49 -4.60 -9.26
CA LYS A 47 9.41 -5.07 -10.14
C LYS A 47 8.05 -4.47 -9.73
N LYS A 48 7.70 -4.51 -8.45
CA LYS A 48 6.43 -3.94 -7.94
C LYS A 48 6.36 -2.42 -8.07
N MET A 49 7.49 -1.72 -7.97
CA MET A 49 7.58 -0.27 -8.18
C MET A 49 7.36 0.11 -9.65
N THR A 50 7.81 -0.73 -10.57
CA THR A 50 7.73 -0.48 -12.03
C THR A 50 6.43 -1.00 -12.67
N GLU A 51 5.73 -1.96 -12.06
CA GLU A 51 4.46 -2.49 -12.55
C GLU A 51 3.37 -1.41 -12.70
N MET A 52 2.67 -1.40 -13.83
CA MET A 52 1.56 -0.45 -14.07
C MET A 52 0.38 -0.69 -13.11
N LYS A 53 0.12 -1.95 -12.74
CA LYS A 53 -0.93 -2.32 -11.80
C LYS A 53 -0.29 -2.75 -10.49
N LYS A 54 -0.30 -1.85 -9.52
CA LYS A 54 0.21 -2.11 -8.18
C LYS A 54 -0.93 -2.52 -7.28
N SER A 55 -0.67 -3.46 -6.38
CA SER A 55 -1.65 -3.85 -5.37
C SER A 55 -0.98 -4.29 -4.09
N ILE A 56 -1.60 -3.98 -2.96
CA ILE A 56 -1.21 -4.46 -1.63
C ILE A 56 -2.45 -4.87 -0.85
N PHE A 57 -2.34 -5.95 -0.08
CA PHE A 57 -3.48 -6.53 0.67
C PHE A 57 -4.73 -6.80 -0.19
N GLY A 58 -4.55 -7.04 -1.50
CA GLY A 58 -5.65 -7.26 -2.45
C GLY A 58 -6.38 -5.99 -2.90
N VAL A 59 -5.85 -4.80 -2.58
CA VAL A 59 -6.38 -3.49 -3.00
C VAL A 59 -5.42 -2.85 -4.02
N GLN A 60 -5.96 -2.18 -5.03
CA GLN A 60 -5.14 -1.46 -6.02
C GLN A 60 -4.43 -0.26 -5.37
N VAL A 61 -3.22 0.03 -5.83
CA VAL A 61 -2.37 1.09 -5.30
C VAL A 61 -2.06 2.10 -6.40
N GLU A 62 -2.26 3.37 -6.08
CA GLU A 62 -1.78 4.52 -6.84
C GLU A 62 -0.64 5.18 -6.05
N LEU A 63 0.48 5.47 -6.72
CA LEU A 63 1.62 6.12 -6.06
C LEU A 63 1.57 7.62 -6.30
N ILE A 64 1.48 8.41 -5.23
CA ILE A 64 1.38 9.87 -5.27
C ILE A 64 2.45 10.47 -4.37
N GLY A 65 3.39 11.22 -4.96
CA GLY A 65 4.53 11.79 -4.23
C GLY A 65 4.19 12.92 -3.27
N GLU A 66 3.02 13.56 -3.45
CA GLU A 66 2.56 14.70 -2.63
C GLU A 66 1.94 14.26 -1.29
N ILE A 67 1.59 12.99 -1.13
CA ILE A 67 1.03 12.43 0.10
C ILE A 67 2.19 12.01 1.02
N GLU A 68 2.05 12.22 2.33
CA GLU A 68 3.10 11.88 3.30
C GLU A 68 3.28 10.36 3.46
N LYS A 69 2.19 9.62 3.69
CA LYS A 69 2.19 8.15 3.85
C LYS A 69 1.15 7.46 2.97
N PHE A 70 -0.12 7.60 3.29
CA PHE A 70 -1.23 7.01 2.56
C PHE A 70 -2.56 7.73 2.75
N GLU A 71 -3.48 7.53 1.81
CA GLU A 71 -4.90 7.92 1.89
C GLU A 71 -5.79 6.76 1.41
N ILE A 72 -7.00 6.67 1.98
CA ILE A 72 -8.02 5.65 1.70
C ILE A 72 -9.30 6.30 1.16
#